data_AF-A0AA42YTS4-F1
#
_entry.id   AF-A0AA42YTS4-F1
#
_cell.length_a   1.000
_cell.length_b   1.000
_cell.length_c   1.000
_cell.angle_alpha   90.00
_cell.angle_beta   90.00
_cell.angle_gamma   90.00
#
_symmetry.space_group_name_H-M   'P 1'
#
loop_
_entity.id
_entity.type
_entity.pdbx_description
1 polymer ?
#
loop_
_entity_poly.entity_id
_entity_poly.type
_entity_poly.pdbx_seq_one_letter_code
_entity_poly.pdbx_strand_id
1 'polypeptide(L)'
;MTLNKTDFLIIGSGIAGLTFALKVAEFGDVALVTKKGIMESNTSYAQGGIASVFGKLDSFDLHIQDTLASGDGLCNRDVVEMVVKNGPD
;
A
#
# COMPACT_ATOMS: atom_id res chain seq x y z
N MET A 1 -34.70 0.66 -4.89
CA MET A 1 -33.26 0.41 -5.08
C MET A 1 -32.59 1.77 -5.13
N THR A 2 -31.66 2.05 -4.22
CA THR A 2 -30.96 3.35 -4.20
C THR A 2 -29.66 3.20 -4.97
N LEU A 3 -29.45 4.04 -5.98
CA LEU A 3 -28.23 4.02 -6.79
C LEU A 3 -27.29 5.09 -6.23
N ASN A 4 -26.14 4.68 -5.68
CA ASN A 4 -25.08 5.61 -5.27
C ASN A 4 -24.05 5.69 -6.40
N LYS A 5 -23.87 6.89 -6.95
CA LYS A 5 -22.82 7.18 -7.93
C LYS A 5 -21.61 7.81 -7.24
N THR A 6 -20.43 7.48 -7.73
CA THR A 6 -19.13 7.99 -7.28
C THR A 6 -18.17 7.83 -8.44
N ASP A 7 -17.11 8.65 -8.50
CA ASP A 7 -16.04 8.47 -9.49
C ASP A 7 -15.08 7.36 -9.08
N PHE A 8 -14.83 7.22 -7.77
CA PHE A 8 -13.95 6.20 -7.20
C PHE A 8 -14.65 5.41 -6.09
N LEU A 9 -14.80 4.09 -6.30
CA LEU A 9 -15.26 3.16 -5.26
C LEU A 9 -14.06 2.41 -4.67
N ILE A 10 -13.84 2.55 -3.37
CA ILE A 10 -12.74 1.91 -2.65
C ILE A 10 -13.33 0.96 -1.60
N ILE A 11 -12.93 -0.31 -1.67
CA ILE A 11 -13.39 -1.35 -0.74
C ILE A 11 -12.25 -1.69 0.21
N GLY A 12 -12.37 -1.19 1.45
CA GLY A 12 -11.42 -1.39 2.54
C GLY A 12 -10.75 -0.09 2.99
N SER A 13 -10.81 0.20 4.29
CA SER A 13 -10.21 1.37 4.92
C SER A 13 -8.82 1.11 5.53
N GLY A 14 -8.08 0.14 5.01
CA GLY A 14 -6.67 -0.06 5.37
C GLY A 14 -5.76 0.99 4.72
N ILE A 15 -4.45 0.94 5.00
CA ILE A 15 -3.48 1.92 4.48
C ILE A 15 -3.56 2.11 2.96
N ALA A 16 -3.62 1.02 2.18
CA ALA A 16 -3.70 1.12 0.72
C ALA A 16 -4.96 1.87 0.25
N GLY A 17 -6.11 1.56 0.83
CA GLY A 17 -7.38 2.20 0.47
C GLY A 17 -7.44 3.67 0.86
N LEU A 18 -6.98 4.01 2.07
CA LEU A 18 -6.94 5.40 2.54
C LEU A 18 -5.90 6.24 1.79
N THR A 19 -4.70 5.70 1.53
CA THR A 19 -3.67 6.39 0.73
C THR A 19 -4.17 6.66 -0.68
N PHE A 20 -4.85 5.69 -1.31
CA PHE A 20 -5.45 5.92 -2.62
C PHE A 20 -6.58 6.95 -2.57
N ALA A 21 -7.47 6.86 -1.59
CA ALA A 21 -8.57 7.82 -1.39
C ALA A 21 -8.06 9.26 -1.31
N LEU A 22 -6.99 9.51 -0.55
CA LEU A 22 -6.37 10.83 -0.45
C LEU A 22 -5.81 11.33 -1.79
N LYS A 23 -5.16 10.44 -2.56
CA LYS A 23 -4.60 10.79 -3.88
C LYS A 23 -5.68 11.12 -4.91
N VAL A 24 -6.85 10.49 -4.83
CA VAL A 24 -7.92 10.68 -5.84
C VAL A 24 -9.01 11.67 -5.45
N ALA A 25 -9.04 12.12 -4.19
CA ALA A 25 -10.07 13.01 -3.67
C ALA A 25 -10.13 14.38 -4.36
N GLU A 26 -9.02 14.86 -4.94
CA GLU A 26 -9.00 16.10 -5.73
C GLU A 26 -9.55 15.93 -7.16
N PHE A 27 -9.70 14.68 -7.61
CA PHE A 27 -10.10 14.35 -8.99
C PHE A 27 -11.55 13.88 -9.12
N GLY A 28 -12.28 13.70 -8.02
CA GLY A 28 -13.70 13.29 -8.05
C GLY A 28 -14.26 12.79 -6.72
N ASP A 29 -15.53 12.39 -6.74
CA ASP A 29 -16.23 11.87 -5.57
C ASP A 29 -15.72 10.46 -5.21
N VAL A 30 -15.34 10.28 -3.94
CA VAL A 30 -14.80 9.01 -3.41
C VAL A 30 -15.77 8.37 -2.43
N ALA A 31 -16.20 7.14 -2.72
CA ALA A 31 -16.94 6.30 -1.80
C ALA A 31 -16.00 5.23 -1.19
N LEU A 32 -15.75 5.34 0.12
CA LEU A 32 -15.00 4.34 0.88
C LEU A 32 -15.97 3.42 1.62
N VAL A 33 -15.88 2.12 1.36
CA VAL A 33 -16.68 1.09 2.03
C VAL A 33 -15.77 0.25 2.91
N THR A 34 -16.10 0.11 4.18
CA THR A 34 -15.35 -0.74 5.11
C THR A 34 -16.30 -1.63 5.91
N LYS A 35 -15.79 -2.78 6.35
CA LYS A 35 -16.59 -3.82 7.02
C LYS A 35 -17.00 -3.41 8.45
N LYS A 36 -16.21 -2.58 9.11
CA LYS A 36 -16.39 -2.14 10.50
C LYS A 36 -16.17 -0.61 10.60
N GLY A 37 -15.66 -0.11 11.71
CA GLY A 37 -15.25 1.30 11.83
C GLY A 37 -14.08 1.64 10.90
N ILE A 38 -13.96 2.91 10.51
CA ILE A 38 -12.92 3.35 9.56
C ILE A 38 -11.49 3.07 10.05
N MET A 39 -11.26 3.14 11.37
CA MET A 39 -9.98 2.87 12.01
C MET A 39 -9.73 1.39 12.32
N GLU A 40 -10.72 0.53 12.12
CA GLU A 40 -10.64 -0.90 12.42
C GLU A 40 -10.09 -1.65 11.21
N SER A 41 -8.77 -1.81 11.16
CA SER A 41 -8.06 -2.52 10.08
C SER A 41 -6.78 -3.16 10.60
N ASN A 42 -6.24 -4.16 9.90
CA ASN A 42 -4.97 -4.79 10.26
C ASN A 42 -3.80 -3.78 10.24
N THR A 43 -3.88 -2.73 9.41
CA THR A 43 -2.92 -1.63 9.40
C THR A 43 -2.79 -1.01 10.79
N SER A 44 -3.90 -0.76 11.48
CA SER A 44 -3.92 -0.09 12.79
C SER A 44 -3.24 -0.89 13.89
N TYR A 45 -3.05 -2.20 13.68
CA TYR A 45 -2.41 -3.11 14.64
C TYR A 45 -0.95 -3.43 14.31
N ALA A 46 -0.37 -2.87 13.24
CA ALA A 46 1.02 -3.11 12.87
C ALA A 46 1.98 -2.49 13.91
N GLN A 47 2.96 -3.27 14.37
CA GLN A 47 3.89 -2.87 15.44
C GLN A 47 5.36 -2.82 15.01
N GLY A 48 5.74 -3.58 13.97
CA GLY A 48 7.14 -3.72 13.57
C GLY A 48 7.72 -2.45 12.95
N GLY A 49 7.21 -2.09 11.77
CA GLY A 49 7.68 -0.94 11.01
C GLY A 49 7.41 -1.09 9.52
N ILE A 50 7.84 -0.10 8.74
CA ILE A 50 7.82 -0.12 7.27
C ILE A 50 9.27 -0.23 6.80
N ALA A 51 9.58 -1.29 6.05
CA ALA A 51 10.92 -1.48 5.50
C ALA A 51 11.14 -0.53 4.32
N SER A 52 12.23 0.23 4.35
CA SER A 52 12.63 1.16 3.29
C SER A 52 14.11 1.51 3.41
N VAL A 53 14.71 1.91 2.30
CA VAL A 53 16.16 2.17 2.19
C VAL A 53 16.45 3.62 2.56
N PHE A 54 16.75 3.88 3.84
CA PHE A 54 17.18 5.19 4.34
C PHE A 54 18.63 5.21 4.86
N GLY A 55 19.21 4.04 5.11
CA GLY A 55 20.51 3.90 5.75
C GLY A 55 21.68 4.12 4.78
N LYS A 56 22.77 4.73 5.25
CA LYS A 56 24.01 4.90 4.47
C LYS A 56 24.69 3.58 4.08
N LEU A 57 24.40 2.51 4.82
CA LEU A 57 24.93 1.17 4.59
C LEU A 57 23.92 0.27 3.86
N ASP A 58 22.73 0.79 3.54
CA ASP A 58 21.68 0.06 2.85
C ASP A 58 21.64 0.45 1.37
N SER A 59 21.03 -0.38 0.53
CA SER A 59 20.85 -0.08 -0.90
C SER A 59 19.60 -0.76 -1.45
N PHE A 60 19.04 -0.20 -2.52
CA PHE A 60 17.91 -0.82 -3.21
C PHE A 60 18.24 -2.25 -3.67
N ASP A 61 19.45 -2.49 -4.17
CA ASP A 61 19.86 -3.81 -4.65
C ASP A 61 19.86 -4.86 -3.53
N LEU A 62 20.36 -4.50 -2.34
CA LEU A 62 20.33 -5.39 -1.17
C LEU A 62 18.89 -5.73 -0.77
N HIS A 63 18.03 -4.73 -0.63
CA HIS A 63 16.63 -4.95 -0.24
C HIS A 63 15.83 -5.72 -1.32
N ILE A 64 16.10 -5.49 -2.61
CA ILE A 64 15.53 -6.27 -3.71
C ILE A 64 15.96 -7.73 -3.61
N GLN A 65 17.25 -8.00 -3.37
CA GLN A 65 17.77 -9.36 -3.21
C GLN A 65 17.12 -10.08 -2.03
N ASP A 66 17.01 -9.43 -0.87
CA ASP A 66 16.37 -9.99 0.32
C ASP A 66 14.89 -10.33 0.07
N THR A 67 14.18 -9.45 -0.64
CA THR A 67 12.77 -9.66 -0.98
C THR A 67 12.59 -10.85 -1.92
N LEU A 68 13.41 -10.94 -2.97
CA LEU A 68 13.36 -12.04 -3.94
C LEU A 68 13.75 -13.39 -3.31
N ALA A 69 14.76 -13.39 -2.43
CA ALA A 69 15.18 -14.59 -1.71
C ALA A 69 14.07 -15.08 -0.76
N SER A 70 13.40 -14.16 -0.05
CA SER A 70 12.27 -14.48 0.83
C SER A 70 11.03 -14.95 0.08
N GLY A 71 10.91 -14.57 -1.20
CA GLY A 71 9.78 -14.91 -2.06
C GLY A 71 9.83 -16.29 -2.71
N ASP A 72 10.85 -17.10 -2.44
CA ASP A 72 11.00 -18.48 -2.91
C ASP A 72 10.81 -18.65 -4.43
N GLY A 73 11.30 -17.66 -5.21
CA GLY A 73 11.20 -17.66 -6.67
C GLY A 73 9.80 -17.35 -7.25
N LEU A 74 8.82 -17.02 -6.40
CA LEU A 74 7.44 -16.70 -6.81
C LEU A 74 7.20 -15.21 -7.02
N CYS A 75 8.14 -14.35 -6.63
CA CYS A 75 8.04 -12.92 -6.84
C CYS A 75 8.08 -12.56 -8.33
N ASN A 76 7.23 -11.61 -8.73
CA ASN A 76 7.46 -10.86 -9.96
C ASN A 76 8.56 -9.82 -9.69
N ARG A 77 9.70 -9.98 -10.36
CA ARG A 77 10.87 -9.12 -10.18
C ARG A 77 10.56 -7.65 -10.41
N ASP A 78 9.87 -7.31 -11.50
CA ASP A 78 9.59 -5.92 -11.86
C ASP A 78 8.73 -5.22 -10.80
N VAL A 79 7.80 -5.96 -10.17
CA VAL A 79 6.99 -5.45 -9.06
C VAL A 79 7.83 -5.23 -7.81
N VAL A 80 8.73 -6.17 -7.47
CA VAL A 80 9.64 -6.02 -6.32
C VAL A 80 10.54 -4.79 -6.50
N GLU A 81 11.16 -4.64 -7.67
CA GLU A 81 12.02 -3.49 -7.94
C GLU A 81 11.25 -2.18 -7.87
N MET A 82 10.04 -2.13 -8.43
CA MET A 82 9.17 -0.96 -8.36
C MET A 82 8.82 -0.62 -6.92
N VAL A 83 8.36 -1.58 -6.11
CA VAL A 83 7.95 -1.33 -4.72
C VAL A 83 9.12 -0.87 -3.86
N VAL A 84 10.27 -1.54 -3.94
CA VAL A 84 11.45 -1.22 -3.12
C VAL A 84 12.01 0.16 -3.47
N LYS A 85 12.10 0.50 -4.77
CA LYS A 85 12.64 1.79 -5.21
C LYS A 85 11.73 2.97 -4.86
N ASN A 86 10.42 2.77 -4.80
CA ASN A 86 9.46 3.82 -4.38
C ASN A 86 9.26 3.89 -2.86
N GLY A 87 9.84 2.97 -2.08
CA GLY A 87 9.63 2.91 -0.62
C GLY A 87 10.09 4.14 0.18
N PRO A 88 11.15 4.88 -0.21
CA PRO A 88 11.56 6.09 0.52
C PRO A 88 10.66 7.33 0.33
N ASP A 89 9.79 7.32 -0.68
CA ASP A 89 8.90 8.44 -1.07
C ASP A 89 7.47 8.29 -0.51
#